data_AF-A0A6A2FH93-F1
#
_entry.id   AF-A0A6A2FH93-F1
#
_cell.length_a   1.000
_cell.length_b   1.000
_cell.length_c   1.000
_cell.angle_alpha   90.00
_cell.angle_beta   90.00
_cell.angle_gamma   90.00
#
_symmetry.space_group_name_H-M   'P 1'
#
loop_
_entity.id
_entity.type
_entity.pdbx_description
1 polymer ?
#
loop_
_entity_poly.entity_id
_entity_poly.type
_entity_poly.pdbx_seq_one_letter_code
_entity_poly.pdbx_strand_id
1 'polypeptide(L)' 'MDTQKKPAEAFKVSGDWGMQTRLLKEKYPQLTDADLKFEMGKETDLLGRIEKRLNKNREEVINILKKGFPEKA' A
#
# COMPACT_ATOMS: atom_id res chain seq x y z
N MET A 1 13.97 -22.13 9.55
CA MET A 1 14.90 -21.06 9.15
C MET A 1 15.08 -21.23 7.66
N ASP A 2 14.59 -20.30 6.84
CA ASP A 2 14.94 -20.07 5.42
C ASP A 2 13.99 -18.95 4.95
N THR A 3 14.37 -17.70 5.21
CA THR A 3 14.94 -16.81 4.18
C THR A 3 13.90 -16.38 3.17
N GLN A 4 13.34 -15.18 3.38
CA GLN A 4 13.16 -14.20 2.33
C GLN A 4 12.80 -12.85 2.97
N LYS A 5 13.82 -12.20 3.51
CA LYS A 5 13.84 -10.74 3.63
C LYS A 5 13.90 -10.21 2.19
N LYS A 6 12.76 -10.24 1.48
CA LYS A 6 12.65 -9.75 0.11
C LYS A 6 13.08 -8.27 0.14
N PRO A 7 14.06 -7.86 -0.68
CA PRO A 7 14.59 -6.52 -0.63
C PRO A 7 13.44 -5.57 -0.97
N ALA A 8 13.00 -4.78 0.02
CA ALA A 8 12.08 -3.65 -0.09
C ALA A 8 11.35 -3.64 -1.44
N GLU A 9 10.36 -4.54 -1.61
CA GLU A 9 9.71 -4.71 -2.91
C GLU A 9 9.21 -3.34 -3.34
N ALA A 10 9.76 -2.83 -4.45
CA ALA A 10 9.39 -1.55 -5.01
C ALA A 10 7.89 -1.63 -5.30
N PHE A 11 7.10 -1.08 -4.40
CA PHE A 11 5.65 -1.04 -4.55
C PHE A 11 5.36 -0.13 -5.74
N LYS A 12 5.03 -0.75 -6.87
CA LYS A 12 4.61 -0.05 -8.07
C LYS A 12 3.11 -0.14 -8.17
N VAL A 13 2.44 0.98 -7.99
CA VAL A 13 1.01 1.06 -8.31
C VAL A 13 0.88 0.91 -9.82
N SER A 14 0.28 -0.19 -10.24
CA SER A 14 -0.01 -0.46 -11.65
C SER A 14 -1.49 -0.87 -11.75
N GLY A 15 -2.27 -0.14 -12.54
CA GLY A 15 -3.72 -0.37 -12.70
C GLY A 15 -4.61 0.60 -11.91
N ASP A 16 -5.81 0.14 -11.54
CA ASP A 16 -6.89 0.94 -10.94
C ASP A 16 -6.67 1.25 -9.46
N TRP A 17 -5.77 2.21 -9.19
CA TRP A 17 -5.55 2.73 -7.84
C TRP A 17 -6.84 3.23 -7.17
N GLY A 18 -7.78 3.81 -7.92
CA GLY A 18 -9.04 4.32 -7.39
C GLY A 18 -9.94 3.24 -6.76
N MET A 19 -9.91 2.01 -7.29
CA MET A 19 -10.63 0.89 -6.67
C MET A 19 -9.93 0.44 -5.39
N GLN A 20 -8.60 0.42 -5.43
CA GLN A 20 -7.80 0.00 -4.29
C GLN A 20 -7.90 0.97 -3.11
N THR A 21 -7.91 2.28 -3.35
CA THR A 21 -8.12 3.26 -2.28
C THR A 21 -9.47 3.07 -1.60
N ARG A 22 -10.52 2.73 -2.37
CA ARG A 22 -11.84 2.43 -1.81
C ARG A 22 -11.81 1.21 -0.88
N LEU A 23 -11.18 0.11 -1.31
CA LEU A 23 -11.01 -1.09 -0.49
C LEU A 23 -10.17 -0.81 0.76
N LEU A 24 -9.10 -0.03 0.62
CA LEU A 24 -8.24 0.36 1.74
C LEU A 24 -9.01 1.21 2.76
N LYS A 25 -9.83 2.16 2.32
CA LYS A 25 -10.68 2.97 3.22
C LYS A 25 -11.72 2.12 3.94
N GLU A 26 -12.30 1.14 3.27
CA GLU A 26 -13.28 0.22 3.87
C GLU A 26 -12.62 -0.64 4.96
N LYS A 27 -11.41 -1.14 4.71
CA LYS A 27 -10.65 -1.96 5.67
C LYS A 27 -9.98 -1.14 6.77
N TYR A 28 -9.55 0.08 6.44
CA TYR A 28 -8.78 0.99 7.29
C TYR A 28 -9.45 2.37 7.30
N PRO A 29 -10.45 2.59 8.17
CA PRO A 29 -11.17 3.87 8.26
C PRO A 29 -10.27 5.04 8.71
N GLN A 30 -9.08 4.75 9.22
CA GLN A 30 -8.05 5.73 9.57
C GLN A 30 -7.33 6.32 8.34
N LEU A 31 -7.42 5.67 7.18
CA LEU A 31 -6.85 6.17 5.94
C LEU A 31 -7.84 7.09 5.24
N THR A 32 -7.38 8.27 4.85
CA THR A 32 -8.18 9.23 4.09
C THR A 32 -7.80 9.24 2.62
N ASP A 33 -8.66 9.82 1.78
CA ASP A 33 -8.35 10.01 0.35
C ASP A 33 -7.06 10.81 0.14
N ALA A 34 -6.72 11.71 1.08
CA ALA A 34 -5.49 12.49 1.03
C ALA A 34 -4.24 11.65 1.33
N ASP A 35 -4.34 10.71 2.27
CA ASP A 35 -3.24 9.79 2.61
C ASP A 35 -3.05 8.72 1.53
N LEU A 36 -4.15 8.33 0.88
CA LEU A 36 -4.18 7.38 -0.22
C LEU A 36 -4.01 8.04 -1.59
N LYS A 37 -3.71 9.35 -1.64
CA LYS A 37 -3.49 10.04 -2.91
C LYS A 37 -2.18 9.56 -3.51
N PHE A 38 -2.28 8.79 -4.58
CA PHE A 38 -1.13 8.33 -5.34
C PHE A 38 -0.81 9.27 -6.50
N GLU A 39 0.46 9.57 -6.68
CA GLU A 39 1.00 10.22 -7.87
C GLU A 39 2.12 9.35 -8.42
N MET A 40 2.13 9.13 -9.74
CA MET A 40 3.16 8.32 -10.40
C MET A 40 4.56 8.89 -10.10
N GLY A 41 5.47 8.05 -9.62
CA GLY A 41 6.81 8.46 -9.16
C GLY A 41 6.88 8.90 -7.69
N LYS A 42 5.76 8.98 -6.96
CA LYS A 42 5.70 9.28 -5.52
C LYS A 42 5.29 8.08 -4.66
N GLU A 43 5.60 6.87 -5.12
CA GLU A 43 5.28 5.62 -4.42
C GLU A 43 5.87 5.59 -3.01
N THR A 44 7.11 6.06 -2.85
CA THR A 44 7.79 6.15 -1.56
C THR A 44 7.11 7.11 -0.59
N ASP A 45 6.58 8.24 -1.08
CA ASP A 45 5.90 9.24 -0.24
C ASP A 45 4.53 8.70 0.23
N LEU A 46 3.77 8.08 -0.68
CA LEU A 46 2.53 7.40 -0.37
C LEU A 46 2.74 6.34 0.73
N LEU A 47 3.73 5.46 0.54
CA LEU A 47 4.06 4.44 1.53
C LEU A 47 4.35 5.07 2.89
N GLY A 48 5.20 6.10 2.94
CA GLY A 48 5.55 6.77 4.20
C GLY A 48 4.35 7.40 4.91
N ARG A 49 3.37 7.93 4.17
CA ARG A 49 2.12 8.45 4.76
C ARG A 49 1.28 7.32 5.36
N ILE A 50 1.06 6.25 4.61
CA ILE A 50 0.27 5.11 5.08
C ILE A 50 0.94 4.43 6.27
N GLU A 51 2.27 4.32 6.25
CA GLU A 51 3.09 3.77 7.34
C GLU A 51 2.88 4.55 8.64
N LYS A 52 2.92 5.89 8.57
CA LYS A 52 2.64 6.77 9.71
C LYS A 52 1.19 6.74 10.16
N ARG A 53 0.23 6.68 9.23
CA ARG A 53 -1.22 6.64 9.54
C ARG A 53 -1.67 5.33 10.15
N LEU A 54 -1.12 4.22 9.67
CA LEU A 54 -1.41 2.88 10.17
C LEU A 54 -0.57 2.51 11.39
N ASN A 55 0.50 3.27 11.67
CA ASN A 55 1.51 2.92 12.66
C ASN A 55 2.02 1.47 12.45
N LYS A 56 2.24 1.12 11.18
CA LYS A 56 2.67 -0.21 10.73
C LYS A 56 4.04 -0.11 10.10
N ASN A 57 4.76 -1.21 10.02
CA ASN A 57 6.03 -1.25 9.30
C ASN A 57 5.81 -1.24 7.79
N ARG A 58 6.81 -0.78 7.04
CA ARG A 58 6.79 -0.76 5.57
C ARG A 58 6.35 -2.07 4.93
N GLU A 59 6.80 -3.21 5.45
CA GLU A 59 6.41 -4.54 4.95
C GLU A 59 4.90 -4.81 5.09
N GLU A 60 4.32 -4.46 6.24
CA GLU A 60 2.89 -4.56 6.50
C GLU A 60 2.09 -3.64 5.58
N VAL A 61 2.56 -2.41 5.38
CA VAL A 61 1.93 -1.47 4.43
C VAL A 61 1.94 -2.04 3.01
N ILE A 62 3.09 -2.52 2.54
CA ILE A 62 3.20 -3.14 1.21
C ILE A 62 2.26 -4.34 1.10
N ASN A 63 2.16 -5.18 2.13
CA ASN A 63 1.26 -6.33 2.15
C ASN A 63 -0.22 -5.92 2.09
N ILE A 64 -0.59 -4.87 2.81
CA ILE A 64 -1.93 -4.28 2.77
C ILE A 64 -2.28 -3.79 1.36
N LEU A 65 -1.34 -3.07 0.73
CA LEU A 65 -1.52 -2.57 -0.63
C LEU A 65 -1.54 -3.71 -1.66
N LYS A 66 -0.71 -4.74 -1.49
CA LYS A 66 -0.73 -5.93 -2.34
C LYS A 66 -2.05 -6.70 -2.23
N LYS A 67 -2.60 -6.87 -1.03
CA LYS A 67 -3.93 -7.50 -0.84
C LYS A 67 -5.07 -6.73 -1.50
N GLY A 68 -4.91 -5.41 -1.68
CA GLY A 68 -5.87 -4.58 -2.39
C GLY A 68 -5.86 -4.79 -3.90
N PHE A 69 -4.75 -5.28 -4.46
CA PHE A 69 -4.69 -5.80 -5.83
C PHE A 69 -5.08 -7.28 -5.79
N PRO A 70 -6.27 -7.68 -6.27
CA PRO A 70 -6.51 -9.09 -6.52
C PRO A 70 -5.48 -9.52 -7.58
N GLU A 71 -4.45 -10.23 -7.16
CA GLU A 71 -3.64 -11.04 -8.06
C GLU A 71 -4.65 -11.92 -8.77
N LYS A 72 -4.85 -11.70 -10.08
CA LYS A 72 -5.81 -12.48 -10.87
C LYS A 72 -5.48 -13.96 -10.66
N ALA A 73 -6.34 -14.65 -9.93
CA ALA A 73 -6.43 -16.11 -9.93
C ALA A 73 -6.89 -16.60 -11.30
#